data_AF-A0A660U2K8-F1
#
_entry.id   AF-A0A660U2K8-F1
#
_cell.length_a   1.000
_cell.length_b   1.000
_cell.length_c   1.000
_cell.angle_alpha   90.00
_cell.angle_beta   90.00
_cell.angle_gamma   90.00
#
_symmetry.space_group_name_H-M   'P 1'
#
loop_
_entity.id
_entity.type
_entity.pdbx_description
1 polymer ?
#
loop_
_entity_poly.entity_id
_entity_poly.type
_entity_poly.pdbx_seq_one_letter_code
_entity_poly.pdbx_strand_id
1 'polypeptide(L)'
;GNGGKLYNDFSAPITINNTKLGEVHLGVPDEKFAEVTNLVNQRMSIVFVALFFWSTTIIGIFALGSTFIVPFRKLADEISRISVSGQVRELRLDTKNPEVSRIGEAFNEIMRNLRITQGQLTDQTRLRRELQLAQEIQNALLPKEVPKLEGFEIDAAYRAALEVGGDYYDFFEVDKNSIGIVVADVSGKGIGSSMVMTMIRTSMRLEARGNKRASDVLYKVHKVAVGDIKKGMYVTMFYVILDAKKRMVNYASAGHNPMILYRDETKSISFLNPSGIAVGIDLGDPEEFKKRITSEKLKLKKGDLLFLYTDGITEAMNDIREQFGEKRLVEFIKKYHHLPASDFKQKLNDEITAFTKGYPQSDDITFVVIKLEMSLAEIEYSKRLLLFQMLDEGKSLEDALEKTGISYEEYIELKEKREKYGDEGLKVASKVEEEEIQLTHATHEQIKSIVKIVREHPEYGVSRITKLLRSEEFGGHDIKESVVRRELIRMKLDTREKREAFAKRELPSWASYQ
;
A
#
# COMPACT_ATOMS: atom_id res chain seq x y z
N GLY A 1 40.73 57.61 -44.21
CA GLY A 1 39.63 57.55 -45.19
C GLY A 1 39.08 56.15 -45.17
N ASN A 2 37.76 56.05 -44.93
CA ASN A 2 36.88 54.89 -44.98
C ASN A 2 37.19 53.70 -44.06
N GLY A 3 36.31 53.54 -43.07
CA GLY A 3 36.17 52.33 -42.25
C GLY A 3 36.10 51.11 -43.15
N GLY A 4 37.13 50.27 -43.02
CA GLY A 4 37.22 49.00 -43.71
C GLY A 4 36.08 48.12 -43.23
N LYS A 5 35.06 47.95 -44.06
CA LYS A 5 34.35 46.68 -44.08
C LYS A 5 35.44 45.63 -44.31
N LEU A 6 35.64 44.74 -43.34
CA LEU A 6 36.54 43.62 -43.52
C LEU A 6 35.92 42.75 -44.62
N TYR A 7 36.66 42.58 -45.70
CA TYR A 7 36.32 41.67 -46.77
C TYR A 7 37.38 40.57 -46.77
N ASN A 8 36.96 39.32 -46.84
CA ASN A 8 37.89 38.27 -47.25
C ASN A 8 38.24 38.51 -48.72
N ASP A 9 39.51 38.80 -48.98
CA ASP A 9 40.03 39.18 -50.29
C ASP A 9 40.69 37.99 -50.97
N PHE A 10 40.11 37.57 -52.09
CA PHE A 10 40.67 36.54 -52.95
C PHE A 10 41.26 37.22 -54.18
N SER A 11 42.58 37.11 -54.38
CA SER A 11 43.24 37.67 -55.55
C SER A 11 43.70 36.61 -56.55
N ALA A 12 43.60 36.93 -57.84
CA ALA A 12 44.14 36.12 -58.93
C ALA A 12 44.87 37.02 -59.94
N PRO A 13 46.03 36.59 -60.48
CA PRO A 13 46.80 37.41 -61.42
C PRO A 13 46.14 37.45 -62.80
N ILE A 14 46.08 38.62 -63.41
CA ILE A 14 45.82 38.77 -64.84
C ILE A 14 47.17 38.83 -65.58
N THR A 15 47.41 37.86 -66.45
CA THR A 15 48.61 37.79 -67.30
C THR A 15 48.24 37.81 -68.78
N ILE A 16 48.99 38.58 -69.59
CA ILE A 16 48.94 38.51 -71.06
C ILE A 16 50.38 38.36 -71.57
N ASN A 17 50.61 37.44 -72.52
CA ASN A 17 51.94 37.07 -73.03
C ASN A 17 52.98 36.83 -71.92
N ASN A 18 52.59 36.04 -70.91
CA ASN A 18 53.40 35.75 -69.71
C ASN A 18 53.89 36.97 -68.92
N THR A 19 53.34 38.15 -69.20
CA THR A 19 53.63 39.37 -68.45
C THR A 19 52.45 39.62 -67.53
N LYS A 20 52.71 39.72 -66.22
CA LYS A 20 51.69 40.03 -65.22
C LYS A 20 51.27 41.48 -65.40
N LEU A 21 50.01 41.70 -65.82
CA LEU A 21 49.45 43.02 -66.04
C LEU A 21 48.78 43.59 -64.79
N GLY A 22 48.31 42.73 -63.88
CA GLY A 22 47.69 43.15 -62.62
C GLY A 22 47.15 41.97 -61.81
N GLU A 23 46.43 42.28 -60.74
CA GLU A 23 45.65 41.31 -59.94
C GLU A 23 44.19 41.78 -59.85
N VAL A 24 43.26 40.83 -59.94
CA VAL A 24 41.84 41.07 -59.61
C VAL A 24 41.62 40.63 -58.20
N HIS A 25 41.00 41.49 -57.41
CA HIS A 25 40.62 41.26 -56.02
C HIS A 25 39.10 41.08 -55.94
N LEU A 26 38.65 39.96 -55.38
CA LEU A 26 37.24 39.73 -55.06
C LEU A 26 37.06 39.80 -53.54
N GLY A 27 36.45 40.89 -53.07
CA GLY A 27 36.12 41.07 -51.66
C GLY A 27 34.71 40.57 -51.31
N VAL A 28 34.59 39.57 -50.43
CA VAL A 28 33.30 39.14 -49.87
C VAL A 28 33.12 39.75 -48.48
N PRO A 29 32.01 40.45 -48.18
CA PRO A 29 31.84 41.12 -46.89
C PRO A 29 31.79 40.10 -45.76
N ASP A 30 32.55 40.34 -44.69
CA ASP A 30 32.62 39.46 -43.52
C ASP A 30 31.26 39.24 -42.85
N GLU A 31 30.35 40.22 -42.92
CA GLU A 31 28.97 40.08 -42.41
C GLU A 31 28.22 38.91 -43.04
N LYS A 32 28.37 38.69 -44.35
CA LYS A 32 27.74 37.54 -45.04
C LYS A 32 28.40 36.22 -44.68
N PHE A 33 29.71 36.24 -44.43
CA PHE A 33 30.44 35.05 -43.98
C PHE A 33 30.05 34.68 -42.54
N ALA A 34 29.90 35.68 -41.66
CA ALA A 34 29.43 35.54 -40.29
C ALA A 34 27.99 35.00 -40.23
N GLU A 35 27.10 35.46 -41.11
CA GLU A 35 25.71 34.96 -41.20
C GLU A 35 25.66 33.49 -41.61
N VAL A 36 26.41 33.09 -42.66
CA VAL A 36 26.48 31.69 -43.11
C VAL A 36 27.13 30.80 -42.06
N THR A 37 28.23 31.23 -41.45
CA THR A 37 28.90 30.46 -40.39
C THR A 37 28.04 30.30 -39.14
N ASN A 38 27.30 31.33 -38.72
CA ASN A 38 26.33 31.23 -37.63
C ASN A 38 25.20 30.25 -37.94
N LEU A 39 24.65 30.27 -39.16
CA LEU A 39 23.59 29.35 -39.58
C LEU A 39 24.08 27.90 -39.64
N VAL A 40 25.31 27.69 -40.11
CA VAL A 40 25.98 26.37 -40.09
C VAL A 40 26.20 25.90 -38.64
N ASN A 41 26.72 26.76 -37.76
CA ASN A 41 26.95 26.44 -36.35
C ASN A 41 25.66 26.11 -35.60
N GLN A 42 24.56 26.81 -35.89
CA GLN A 42 23.25 26.53 -35.29
C GLN A 42 22.70 25.16 -35.75
N ARG A 43 22.82 24.84 -37.05
CA ARG A 43 22.42 23.52 -37.57
C ARG A 43 23.26 22.40 -37.00
N MET A 44 24.58 22.60 -36.89
CA MET A 44 25.48 21.64 -36.26
C MET A 44 25.12 21.42 -34.79
N SER A 45 24.79 22.47 -34.05
CA SER A 45 24.34 22.37 -32.65
C SER A 45 23.09 21.49 -32.50
N ILE A 46 22.11 21.63 -33.39
CA ILE A 46 20.89 20.78 -33.38
C ILE A 46 21.24 19.31 -33.62
N VAL A 47 22.13 19.03 -34.57
CA VAL A 47 22.59 17.67 -34.85
C VAL A 47 23.31 17.07 -33.64
N PHE A 48 24.16 17.84 -32.95
CA PHE A 48 24.83 17.38 -31.73
C PHE A 48 23.84 17.08 -30.61
N VAL A 49 22.82 17.92 -30.41
CA VAL A 49 21.76 17.67 -29.42
C VAL A 49 20.98 16.40 -29.77
N ALA A 50 20.62 16.20 -31.04
CA ALA A 50 19.92 15.00 -31.49
C ALA A 50 20.76 13.73 -31.28
N LEU A 51 22.05 13.77 -31.62
CA LEU A 51 22.98 12.67 -31.37
C LEU A 51 23.15 12.37 -29.88
N PHE A 52 23.16 13.41 -29.04
CA PHE A 52 23.21 13.25 -27.59
C PHE A 52 21.98 12.50 -27.06
N PHE A 53 20.77 12.90 -27.44
CA PHE A 53 19.54 12.18 -27.07
C PHE A 53 19.49 10.74 -27.60
N TRP A 54 19.95 10.53 -28.84
CA TRP A 54 20.01 9.20 -29.42
C TRP A 54 20.99 8.30 -28.66
N SER A 55 22.17 8.82 -28.30
CA SER A 55 23.18 8.09 -27.53
C SER A 55 22.69 7.75 -26.12
N THR A 56 22.04 8.69 -25.42
CA THR A 56 21.50 8.47 -24.07
C THR A 56 20.37 7.44 -24.07
N THR A 57 19.54 7.42 -25.12
CA THR A 57 18.49 6.40 -25.30
C THR A 57 19.10 5.02 -25.48
N ILE A 58 20.13 4.87 -26.33
CA ILE A 58 20.82 3.59 -26.55
C ILE A 58 21.49 3.10 -25.27
N ILE A 59 22.18 4.00 -24.56
CA ILE A 59 22.81 3.69 -23.26
C ILE A 59 21.74 3.25 -22.26
N GLY A 60 20.59 3.93 -22.22
CA GLY A 60 19.46 3.57 -21.35
C GLY A 60 18.90 2.18 -21.65
N ILE A 61 18.71 1.83 -22.93
CA ILE A 61 18.27 0.49 -23.35
C ILE A 61 19.28 -0.58 -22.92
N PHE A 62 20.57 -0.33 -23.15
CA PHE A 62 21.63 -1.26 -22.75
C PHE A 62 21.71 -1.41 -21.22
N ALA A 63 21.56 -0.32 -20.47
CA ALA A 63 21.51 -0.32 -19.01
C ALA A 63 20.31 -1.11 -18.47
N LEU A 64 19.11 -0.93 -19.04
CA LEU A 64 17.92 -1.71 -18.67
C LEU A 64 18.09 -3.20 -18.98
N GLY A 65 18.64 -3.51 -20.16
CA GLY A 65 18.91 -4.89 -20.58
C GLY A 65 19.86 -5.62 -19.64
N SER A 66 20.98 -4.97 -19.30
CA SER A 66 22.00 -5.53 -18.42
C SER A 66 21.57 -5.59 -16.95
N THR A 67 20.83 -4.60 -16.46
CA THR A 67 20.45 -4.52 -15.03
C THR A 67 19.26 -5.42 -14.68
N PHE A 68 18.30 -5.57 -15.60
CA PHE A 68 17.04 -6.29 -15.33
C PHE A 68 16.85 -7.50 -16.24
N ILE A 69 16.83 -7.31 -17.57
CA ILE A 69 16.37 -8.34 -18.51
C ILE A 69 17.28 -9.58 -18.48
N VAL A 70 18.60 -9.41 -18.53
CA VAL A 70 19.56 -10.53 -18.56
C VAL A 70 19.52 -11.36 -17.27
N PRO A 71 19.56 -10.76 -16.06
CA PRO A 71 19.40 -11.53 -14.82
C PRO A 71 18.09 -12.32 -14.73
N PHE A 72 16.95 -11.71 -15.08
CA PHE A 72 15.66 -12.39 -15.02
C PHE A 72 15.56 -13.54 -16.03
N ARG A 73 16.10 -13.35 -17.24
CA ARG A 73 16.14 -14.42 -18.23
C ARG A 73 17.02 -15.59 -17.78
N LYS A 74 18.18 -15.31 -17.16
CA LYS A 74 19.04 -16.35 -16.58
C LYS A 74 18.32 -17.13 -15.47
N LEU A 75 17.58 -16.43 -14.60
CA LEU A 75 16.81 -17.04 -13.53
C LEU A 75 15.68 -17.93 -14.07
N ALA A 76 14.93 -17.45 -15.08
CA ALA A 76 13.88 -18.21 -15.75
C ALA A 76 14.43 -19.44 -16.50
N ASP A 77 15.55 -19.27 -17.21
CA ASP A 77 16.22 -20.37 -17.92
C ASP A 77 16.72 -21.43 -16.94
N GLU A 78 17.25 -21.05 -15.78
CA GLU A 78 17.72 -21.99 -14.76
C GLU A 78 16.56 -22.76 -14.12
N ILE A 79 15.45 -22.07 -13.79
CA ILE A 79 14.22 -22.72 -13.28
C ILE A 79 13.68 -23.73 -14.30
N SER A 80 13.62 -23.35 -15.58
CA SER A 80 13.15 -24.22 -16.65
C SER A 80 14.07 -25.44 -16.82
N ARG A 81 15.39 -25.24 -16.77
CA ARG A 81 16.36 -26.35 -16.85
C ARG A 81 16.29 -27.28 -15.65
N ILE A 82 16.07 -26.77 -14.44
CA ILE A 82 15.91 -27.59 -13.23
C ILE A 82 14.65 -28.45 -13.35
N SER A 83 13.55 -27.88 -13.86
CA SER A 83 12.30 -28.62 -14.10
C SER A 83 12.50 -29.79 -15.07
N VAL A 84 13.30 -29.59 -16.13
CA VAL A 84 13.51 -30.59 -17.19
C VAL A 84 14.62 -31.60 -16.86
N SER A 85 15.75 -31.15 -16.30
CA SER A 85 16.97 -31.97 -16.14
C SER A 85 17.23 -32.45 -14.71
N GLY A 86 16.57 -31.86 -13.72
CA GLY A 86 16.81 -32.14 -12.29
C GLY A 86 18.20 -31.75 -11.78
N GLN A 87 19.08 -31.20 -12.64
CA GLN A 87 20.43 -30.79 -12.25
C GLN A 87 20.44 -29.36 -11.73
N VAL A 88 21.01 -29.19 -10.54
CA VAL A 88 21.12 -27.92 -9.83
C VAL A 88 22.52 -27.36 -10.00
N ARG A 89 22.64 -26.09 -10.44
CA ARG A 89 23.90 -25.33 -10.43
C ARG A 89 23.71 -24.05 -9.63
N GLU A 90 24.81 -23.51 -9.07
CA GLU A 90 24.80 -22.19 -8.46
C GLU A 90 24.55 -21.14 -9.56
N LEU A 91 23.44 -20.41 -9.43
CA LEU A 91 23.06 -19.31 -10.30
C LEU A 91 23.89 -18.07 -9.95
N ARG A 92 24.89 -17.76 -10.79
CA ARG A 92 25.64 -16.50 -10.66
C ARG A 92 24.94 -15.38 -11.43
N LEU A 93 24.21 -14.55 -10.69
CA LEU A 93 23.66 -13.31 -11.23
C LEU A 93 24.71 -12.20 -11.07
N ASP A 94 25.36 -11.84 -12.16
CA ASP A 94 26.24 -10.67 -12.21
C ASP A 94 25.37 -9.42 -12.42
N THR A 95 24.86 -8.84 -11.32
CA THR A 95 23.99 -7.66 -11.34
C THR A 95 24.42 -6.66 -10.26
N LYS A 96 24.33 -5.37 -10.60
CA LYS A 96 24.56 -4.27 -9.64
C LYS A 96 23.30 -3.92 -8.84
N ASN A 97 22.14 -4.51 -9.16
CA ASN A 97 20.90 -4.24 -8.46
C ASN A 97 20.82 -5.08 -7.18
N PRO A 98 20.77 -4.47 -5.98
CA PRO A 98 20.76 -5.19 -4.72
C PRO A 98 19.53 -6.09 -4.53
N GLU A 99 18.37 -5.74 -5.10
CA GLU A 99 17.17 -6.58 -5.00
C GLU A 99 17.28 -7.84 -5.87
N VAL A 100 17.83 -7.70 -7.08
CA VAL A 100 18.05 -8.85 -7.98
C VAL A 100 19.17 -9.75 -7.42
N SER A 101 20.21 -9.17 -6.81
CA SER A 101 21.24 -9.94 -6.09
C SER A 101 20.64 -10.74 -4.94
N ARG A 102 19.79 -10.10 -4.12
CA ARG A 102 19.12 -10.75 -2.98
C ARG A 102 18.23 -11.91 -3.43
N ILE A 103 17.51 -11.78 -4.55
CA ILE A 103 16.73 -12.88 -5.14
C ILE A 103 17.66 -14.02 -5.59
N GLY A 104 18.77 -13.71 -6.26
CA GLY A 104 19.75 -14.72 -6.70
C GLY A 104 20.46 -15.43 -5.54
N GLU A 105 20.80 -14.70 -4.48
CA GLU A 105 21.40 -15.25 -3.26
C GLU A 105 20.43 -16.16 -2.51
N ALA A 106 19.19 -15.72 -2.31
CA ALA A 106 18.14 -16.55 -1.72
C ALA A 106 17.91 -17.82 -2.55
N PHE A 107 17.85 -17.68 -3.88
CA PHE A 107 17.76 -18.82 -4.79
C PHE A 107 18.94 -19.79 -4.60
N ASN A 108 20.18 -19.30 -4.55
CA ASN A 108 21.37 -20.15 -4.38
C ASN A 108 21.44 -20.84 -3.02
N GLU A 109 21.06 -20.16 -1.94
CA GLU A 109 20.98 -20.74 -0.59
C GLU A 109 20.00 -21.91 -0.56
N ILE A 110 18.83 -21.72 -1.15
CA ILE A 110 17.81 -22.74 -1.33
C ILE A 110 18.35 -23.91 -2.17
N MET A 111 19.00 -23.64 -3.31
CA MET A 111 19.60 -24.67 -4.16
C MET A 111 20.69 -25.47 -3.45
N ARG A 112 21.48 -24.83 -2.56
CA ARG A 112 22.50 -25.50 -1.75
C ARG A 112 21.87 -26.44 -0.72
N ASN A 113 20.77 -26.02 -0.09
CA ASN A 113 19.99 -26.85 0.83
C ASN A 113 19.34 -28.06 0.11
N LEU A 114 18.92 -27.89 -1.15
CA LEU A 114 18.40 -28.97 -1.99
C LEU A 114 19.45 -30.07 -2.30
N ARG A 115 20.72 -29.69 -2.53
CA ARG A 115 21.79 -30.63 -2.90
C ARG A 115 22.15 -31.62 -1.80
N ILE A 116 22.01 -31.23 -0.54
CA ILE A 116 22.41 -32.05 0.63
C ILE A 116 21.44 -33.22 0.85
N THR A 117 20.25 -33.21 0.24
CA THR A 117 19.15 -34.12 0.63
C THR A 117 18.52 -34.90 -0.53
N GLN A 118 19.24 -35.17 -1.62
CA GLN A 118 18.75 -35.98 -2.76
C GLN A 118 19.27 -37.44 -2.74
N GLY A 119 18.89 -38.19 -1.70
CA GLY A 119 18.90 -39.65 -1.75
C GLY A 119 17.46 -40.16 -1.87
N GLN A 120 17.05 -40.57 -3.07
CA GLN A 120 15.84 -41.34 -3.40
C GLN A 120 14.51 -40.85 -2.79
N LEU A 121 13.81 -39.99 -3.51
CA LEU A 121 12.44 -39.60 -3.18
C LEU A 121 11.45 -40.00 -4.27
N THR A 122 10.25 -40.45 -3.86
CA THR A 122 9.10 -40.69 -4.74
C THR A 122 8.50 -39.37 -5.25
N ASP A 123 7.73 -39.41 -6.34
CA ASP A 123 7.10 -38.21 -6.94
C ASP A 123 6.25 -37.40 -5.94
N GLN A 124 5.59 -38.08 -4.98
CA GLN A 124 4.87 -37.41 -3.90
C GLN A 124 5.80 -36.63 -2.96
N THR A 125 6.96 -37.19 -2.61
CA THR A 125 7.90 -36.48 -1.73
C THR A 125 8.61 -35.34 -2.47
N ARG A 126 8.80 -35.47 -3.79
CA ARG A 126 9.30 -34.38 -4.64
C ARG A 126 8.31 -33.21 -4.69
N LEU A 127 7.04 -33.46 -5.00
CA LEU A 127 6.00 -32.42 -5.03
C LEU A 127 5.85 -31.72 -3.68
N ARG A 128 5.84 -32.49 -2.59
CA ARG A 128 5.77 -31.94 -1.23
C ARG A 128 6.95 -31.02 -0.91
N ARG A 129 8.15 -31.38 -1.38
CA ARG A 129 9.34 -30.51 -1.25
C ARG A 129 9.25 -29.25 -2.11
N GLU A 130 8.71 -29.34 -3.32
CA GLU A 130 8.50 -28.16 -4.18
C GLU A 130 7.50 -27.17 -3.54
N LEU A 131 6.46 -27.69 -2.88
CA LEU A 131 5.52 -26.88 -2.11
C LEU A 131 6.16 -26.27 -0.86
N GLN A 132 6.94 -27.04 -0.09
CA GLN A 132 7.70 -26.52 1.05
C GLN A 132 8.66 -25.38 0.63
N LEU A 133 9.35 -25.54 -0.48
CA LEU A 133 10.26 -24.52 -1.00
C LEU A 133 9.52 -23.24 -1.42
N ALA A 134 8.36 -23.39 -2.06
CA ALA A 134 7.50 -22.24 -2.35
C ALA A 134 6.99 -21.56 -1.05
N GLN A 135 6.73 -22.32 0.01
CA GLN A 135 6.38 -21.79 1.34
C GLN A 135 7.50 -20.93 1.91
N GLU A 136 8.73 -21.45 1.89
CA GLU A 136 9.90 -20.76 2.42
C GLU A 136 10.15 -19.44 1.68
N ILE A 137 10.00 -19.44 0.34
CA ILE A 137 10.10 -18.22 -0.47
C ILE A 137 9.00 -17.22 -0.08
N GLN A 138 7.75 -17.67 0.02
CA GLN A 138 6.63 -16.79 0.38
C GLN A 138 6.82 -16.17 1.77
N ASN A 139 7.19 -16.98 2.76
CA ASN A 139 7.48 -16.53 4.12
C ASN A 139 8.66 -15.55 4.17
N ALA A 140 9.69 -15.75 3.32
CA ALA A 140 10.80 -14.82 3.21
C ALA A 140 10.42 -13.47 2.58
N LEU A 141 9.32 -13.42 1.82
CA LEU A 141 8.80 -12.20 1.18
C LEU A 141 7.87 -11.39 2.09
N LEU A 142 7.29 -12.02 3.11
CA LEU A 142 6.45 -11.36 4.11
C LEU A 142 7.27 -10.44 5.04
N PRO A 143 6.66 -9.39 5.61
CA PRO A 143 7.35 -8.51 6.54
C PRO A 143 7.87 -9.25 7.77
N LYS A 144 9.18 -9.12 8.05
CA LYS A 144 9.80 -9.64 9.27
C LYS A 144 9.56 -8.77 10.50
N GLU A 145 9.33 -7.47 10.26
CA GLU A 145 9.12 -6.48 11.31
C GLU A 145 7.92 -5.60 10.95
N VAL A 146 7.22 -5.16 11.99
CA VAL A 146 6.16 -4.17 11.88
C VAL A 146 6.74 -2.77 12.01
N PRO A 147 6.24 -1.77 11.26
CA PRO A 147 6.76 -0.42 11.31
C PRO A 147 6.52 0.22 12.68
N LYS A 148 7.57 0.82 13.24
CA LYS A 148 7.47 1.62 14.47
C LYS A 148 7.07 3.04 14.10
N LEU A 149 5.84 3.41 14.42
CA LEU A 149 5.32 4.77 14.21
C LEU A 149 5.00 5.40 15.56
N GLU A 150 5.43 6.65 15.74
CA GLU A 150 5.25 7.37 17.00
C GLU A 150 3.76 7.45 17.40
N GLY A 151 3.42 6.94 18.58
CA GLY A 151 2.05 6.90 19.11
C GLY A 151 1.13 5.84 18.51
N PHE A 152 1.62 4.97 17.62
CA PHE A 152 0.88 3.81 17.12
C PHE A 152 1.45 2.51 17.68
N GLU A 153 0.54 1.59 18.00
CA GLU A 153 0.88 0.19 18.15
C GLU A 153 0.37 -0.58 16.92
N ILE A 154 1.26 -1.32 16.27
CA ILE A 154 0.94 -2.13 15.10
C ILE A 154 1.46 -3.53 15.33
N ASP A 155 0.62 -4.52 15.08
CA ASP A 155 1.05 -5.92 15.02
C ASP A 155 0.29 -6.66 13.90
N ALA A 156 0.84 -7.78 13.45
CA ALA A 156 0.28 -8.59 12.39
C ALA A 156 0.45 -10.09 12.69
N ALA A 157 -0.44 -10.90 12.15
CA ALA A 157 -0.31 -12.34 12.14
C ALA A 157 -0.61 -12.90 10.76
N TYR A 158 0.10 -13.98 10.43
CA TYR A 158 -0.09 -14.78 9.24
C TYR A 158 0.03 -16.26 9.61
N ARG A 159 -0.96 -17.06 9.23
CA ARG A 159 -0.99 -18.51 9.43
C ARG A 159 -1.54 -19.16 8.17
N ALA A 160 -0.66 -19.79 7.39
CA ALA A 160 -1.03 -20.51 6.19
C ALA A 160 -1.87 -21.77 6.51
N ALA A 161 -2.88 -22.05 5.70
CA ALA A 161 -3.71 -23.26 5.80
C ALA A 161 -3.07 -24.48 5.13
N LEU A 162 -2.36 -24.25 4.02
CA LEU A 162 -1.64 -25.25 3.25
C LEU A 162 -0.14 -24.97 3.24
N GLU A 163 0.62 -25.83 2.56
CA GLU A 163 2.04 -25.65 2.34
C GLU A 163 2.33 -24.34 1.58
N VAL A 164 1.44 -23.80 0.74
CA VAL A 164 1.63 -22.48 0.11
C VAL A 164 0.32 -21.70 0.14
N GLY A 165 0.37 -20.51 0.73
CA GLY A 165 -0.79 -19.66 0.92
C GLY A 165 -1.11 -18.75 -0.26
N GLY A 166 -2.33 -18.23 -0.32
CA GLY A 166 -2.78 -17.17 -1.23
C GLY A 166 -2.70 -15.77 -0.60
N ASP A 167 -2.72 -15.71 0.73
CA ASP A 167 -2.77 -14.45 1.47
C ASP A 167 -1.45 -13.65 1.42
N TYR A 168 -1.59 -12.34 1.50
CA TYR A 168 -0.51 -11.36 1.48
C TYR A 168 -0.82 -10.20 2.40
N TYR A 169 0.13 -9.86 3.27
CA TYR A 169 0.15 -8.57 3.94
C TYR A 169 1.53 -7.92 3.81
N ASP A 170 1.56 -6.59 3.83
CA ASP A 170 2.83 -5.86 3.75
C ASP A 170 2.76 -4.47 4.37
N PHE A 171 3.95 -3.99 4.74
CA PHE A 171 4.23 -2.64 5.18
C PHE A 171 5.34 -2.04 4.32
N PHE A 172 5.08 -0.87 3.74
CA PHE A 172 6.07 -0.17 2.91
C PHE A 172 5.92 1.34 3.02
N GLU A 173 7.03 2.05 2.83
CA GLU A 173 7.02 3.51 2.85
C GLU A 173 6.32 4.07 1.61
N VAL A 174 5.36 4.97 1.81
CA VAL A 174 4.74 5.79 0.76
C VAL A 174 5.49 7.11 0.62
N ASP A 175 5.78 7.75 1.75
CA ASP A 175 6.68 8.89 1.89
C ASP A 175 7.22 8.98 3.33
N LYS A 176 8.01 10.02 3.61
CA LYS A 176 8.65 10.24 4.93
C LYS A 176 7.70 10.15 6.13
N ASN A 177 6.41 10.43 5.98
CA ASN A 177 5.44 10.45 7.09
C ASN A 177 4.31 9.44 6.91
N SER A 178 4.29 8.70 5.80
CA SER A 178 3.16 7.87 5.40
C SER A 178 3.62 6.46 5.09
N ILE A 179 2.95 5.48 5.69
CA ILE A 179 3.16 4.06 5.38
C ILE A 179 1.96 3.51 4.61
N GLY A 180 2.24 2.64 3.65
CA GLY A 180 1.28 1.78 3.01
C GLY A 180 1.16 0.47 3.78
N ILE A 181 -0.07 0.04 4.00
CA ILE A 181 -0.44 -1.20 4.68
C ILE A 181 -1.44 -1.91 3.80
N VAL A 182 -1.18 -3.16 3.45
CA VAL A 182 -2.06 -3.94 2.58
C VAL A 182 -2.35 -5.28 3.22
N VAL A 183 -3.59 -5.74 3.08
CA VAL A 183 -4.01 -7.13 3.29
C VAL A 183 -4.72 -7.57 2.02
N ALA A 184 -4.41 -8.75 1.52
CA ALA A 184 -4.90 -9.26 0.27
C ALA A 184 -4.99 -10.78 0.28
N ASP A 185 -5.91 -11.30 -0.54
CA ASP A 185 -6.08 -12.72 -0.79
C ASP A 185 -6.11 -12.97 -2.32
N VAL A 186 -5.30 -13.92 -2.75
CA VAL A 186 -5.20 -14.35 -4.16
C VAL A 186 -6.09 -15.57 -4.37
N SER A 187 -7.03 -15.47 -5.30
CA SER A 187 -7.90 -16.60 -5.64
C SER A 187 -7.08 -17.80 -6.13
N GLY A 188 -7.33 -18.97 -5.56
CA GLY A 188 -6.60 -20.21 -5.86
C GLY A 188 -5.60 -20.56 -4.75
N LYS A 189 -4.93 -21.71 -4.89
CA LYS A 189 -3.96 -22.19 -3.89
C LYS A 189 -2.73 -22.78 -4.57
N GLY A 190 -1.62 -22.87 -3.83
CA GLY A 190 -0.37 -23.46 -4.31
C GLY A 190 0.57 -22.48 -5.01
N ILE A 191 1.45 -23.00 -5.88
CA ILE A 191 2.55 -22.21 -6.48
C ILE A 191 2.04 -21.09 -7.41
N GLY A 192 0.89 -21.30 -8.07
CA GLY A 192 0.31 -20.28 -8.95
C GLY A 192 -0.13 -19.02 -8.21
N SER A 193 -0.77 -19.18 -7.04
CA SER A 193 -1.20 -18.03 -6.22
C SER A 193 0.00 -17.30 -5.61
N SER A 194 1.07 -18.00 -5.22
CA SER A 194 2.28 -17.37 -4.68
C SER A 194 3.05 -16.54 -5.71
N MET A 195 3.07 -16.95 -6.99
CA MET A 195 3.63 -16.13 -8.07
C MET A 195 2.84 -14.84 -8.28
N VAL A 196 1.50 -14.93 -8.29
CA VAL A 196 0.63 -13.75 -8.39
C VAL A 196 0.83 -12.84 -7.18
N MET A 197 0.93 -13.40 -5.97
CA MET A 197 1.24 -12.65 -4.75
C MET A 197 2.56 -11.87 -4.87
N THR A 198 3.61 -12.50 -5.39
CA THR A 198 4.93 -11.87 -5.58
C THR A 198 4.86 -10.69 -6.55
N MET A 199 4.09 -10.84 -7.63
CA MET A 199 3.83 -9.77 -8.60
C MET A 199 3.06 -8.61 -7.97
N ILE A 200 1.98 -8.90 -7.25
CA ILE A 200 1.18 -7.88 -6.56
C ILE A 200 2.02 -7.13 -5.53
N ARG A 201 2.81 -7.84 -4.72
CA ARG A 201 3.74 -7.24 -3.76
C ARG A 201 4.68 -6.24 -4.44
N THR A 202 5.31 -6.66 -5.52
CA THR A 202 6.25 -5.83 -6.28
C THR A 202 5.54 -4.60 -6.86
N SER A 203 4.38 -4.79 -7.48
CA SER A 203 3.58 -3.71 -8.07
C SER A 203 3.10 -2.71 -7.01
N MET A 204 2.61 -3.17 -5.86
CA MET A 204 2.20 -2.31 -4.75
C MET A 204 3.35 -1.43 -4.26
N ARG A 205 4.52 -2.01 -3.99
CA ARG A 205 5.69 -1.25 -3.50
C ARG A 205 6.20 -0.22 -4.50
N LEU A 206 6.06 -0.48 -5.80
CA LEU A 206 6.44 0.46 -6.85
C LEU A 206 5.41 1.60 -6.98
N GLU A 207 4.13 1.25 -7.09
CA GLU A 207 3.07 2.21 -7.39
C GLU A 207 2.65 3.07 -6.19
N ALA A 208 2.94 2.61 -4.97
CA ALA A 208 2.64 3.34 -3.74
C ALA A 208 3.55 4.55 -3.51
N ARG A 209 4.78 4.55 -4.02
CA ARG A 209 5.77 5.60 -3.73
C ARG A 209 5.27 6.97 -4.19
N GLY A 210 5.16 7.90 -3.24
CA GLY A 210 4.68 9.26 -3.49
C GLY A 210 3.19 9.39 -3.78
N ASN A 211 2.41 8.30 -3.76
CA ASN A 211 0.99 8.32 -4.08
C ASN A 211 0.11 8.24 -2.82
N LYS A 212 -0.62 9.32 -2.52
CA LYS A 212 -1.49 9.44 -1.33
C LYS A 212 -2.94 9.04 -1.56
N ARG A 213 -3.26 8.43 -2.71
CA ARG A 213 -4.62 7.99 -3.05
C ARG A 213 -4.64 6.48 -3.27
N ALA A 214 -5.17 5.74 -2.31
CA ALA A 214 -5.20 4.28 -2.30
C ALA A 214 -5.84 3.68 -3.57
N SER A 215 -6.93 4.28 -4.04
CA SER A 215 -7.63 3.85 -5.27
C SER A 215 -6.80 4.05 -6.54
N ASP A 216 -5.95 5.07 -6.58
CA ASP A 216 -5.06 5.29 -7.74
C ASP A 216 -3.94 4.25 -7.77
N VAL A 217 -3.34 3.94 -6.61
CA VAL A 217 -2.37 2.85 -6.47
C VAL A 217 -2.98 1.53 -6.94
N LEU A 218 -4.15 1.16 -6.40
CA LEU A 218 -4.82 -0.09 -6.76
C LEU A 218 -5.23 -0.14 -8.24
N TYR A 219 -5.59 1.00 -8.86
CA TYR A 219 -5.84 1.05 -10.30
C TYR A 219 -4.57 0.79 -11.12
N LYS A 220 -3.41 1.33 -10.73
CA LYS A 220 -2.15 1.03 -11.41
C LYS A 220 -1.72 -0.42 -11.22
N VAL A 221 -1.89 -0.97 -10.02
CA VAL A 221 -1.66 -2.40 -9.76
C VAL A 221 -2.59 -3.28 -10.59
N HIS A 222 -3.87 -2.90 -10.72
CA HIS A 222 -4.81 -3.59 -11.59
C HIS A 222 -4.34 -3.64 -13.05
N LYS A 223 -3.81 -2.53 -13.57
CA LYS A 223 -3.29 -2.49 -14.95
C LYS A 223 -2.12 -3.44 -15.19
N VAL A 224 -1.25 -3.62 -14.19
CA VAL A 224 -0.18 -4.63 -14.25
C VAL A 224 -0.79 -6.03 -14.19
N ALA A 225 -1.66 -6.28 -13.22
CA ALA A 225 -2.20 -7.60 -12.98
C ALA A 225 -3.07 -8.15 -14.11
N VAL A 226 -3.94 -7.34 -14.72
CA VAL A 226 -4.94 -7.80 -15.70
C VAL A 226 -4.31 -8.42 -16.96
N GLY A 227 -3.09 -8.01 -17.34
CA GLY A 227 -2.36 -8.59 -18.47
C GLY A 227 -1.58 -9.85 -18.12
N ASP A 228 -1.19 -10.02 -16.86
CA ASP A 228 -0.19 -11.00 -16.42
C ASP A 228 -0.78 -12.16 -15.60
N ILE A 229 -1.93 -11.98 -14.94
CA ILE A 229 -2.57 -13.08 -14.21
C ILE A 229 -3.36 -14.00 -15.14
N LYS A 230 -3.35 -15.30 -14.80
CA LYS A 230 -4.09 -16.31 -15.55
C LYS A 230 -5.59 -15.99 -15.55
N LYS A 231 -6.24 -16.15 -16.71
CA LYS A 231 -7.70 -15.99 -16.86
C LYS A 231 -8.45 -16.79 -15.80
N GLY A 232 -9.32 -16.11 -15.05
CA GLY A 232 -10.12 -16.70 -13.96
C GLY A 232 -9.48 -16.58 -12.57
N MET A 233 -8.22 -16.15 -12.46
CA MET A 233 -7.64 -15.70 -11.20
C MET A 233 -7.97 -14.22 -10.97
N TYR A 234 -8.01 -13.82 -9.71
CA TYR A 234 -8.17 -12.44 -9.26
C TYR A 234 -7.54 -12.30 -7.87
N VAL A 235 -7.34 -11.06 -7.44
CA VAL A 235 -6.79 -10.75 -6.12
C VAL A 235 -7.70 -9.76 -5.43
N THR A 236 -8.20 -10.13 -4.26
CA THR A 236 -8.92 -9.21 -3.40
C THR A 236 -7.93 -8.47 -2.52
N MET A 237 -8.08 -7.15 -2.36
CA MET A 237 -7.11 -6.35 -1.59
C MET A 237 -7.78 -5.23 -0.82
N PHE A 238 -7.36 -5.01 0.41
CA PHE A 238 -7.64 -3.78 1.13
C PHE A 238 -6.34 -3.03 1.40
N TYR A 239 -6.27 -1.81 0.90
CA TYR A 239 -5.07 -0.97 0.97
C TYR A 239 -5.33 0.28 1.78
N VAL A 240 -4.43 0.55 2.72
CA VAL A 240 -4.44 1.68 3.63
C VAL A 240 -3.14 2.46 3.46
N ILE A 241 -3.27 3.78 3.40
CA ILE A 241 -2.18 4.74 3.53
C ILE A 241 -2.38 5.47 4.85
N LEU A 242 -1.49 5.25 5.80
CA LEU A 242 -1.51 5.86 7.13
C LEU A 242 -0.49 6.99 7.19
N ASP A 243 -0.95 8.24 7.26
CA ASP A 243 -0.14 9.43 7.55
C ASP A 243 -0.01 9.57 9.08
N ALA A 244 1.16 9.23 9.60
CA ALA A 244 1.42 9.19 11.03
C ALA A 244 1.40 10.59 11.67
N LYS A 245 1.77 11.62 10.90
CA LYS A 245 1.80 13.01 11.39
C LYS A 245 0.39 13.57 11.53
N LYS A 246 -0.46 13.33 10.53
CA LYS A 246 -1.84 13.83 10.51
C LYS A 246 -2.84 12.90 11.19
N ARG A 247 -2.42 11.68 11.56
CA ARG A 247 -3.29 10.58 12.04
C ARG A 247 -4.41 10.27 11.04
N MET A 248 -4.08 10.42 9.76
CA MET A 248 -5.02 10.34 8.65
C MET A 248 -4.84 9.03 7.91
N VAL A 249 -5.95 8.38 7.63
CA VAL A 249 -6.01 7.13 6.87
C VAL A 249 -6.70 7.42 5.55
N ASN A 250 -6.04 7.10 4.44
CA ASN A 250 -6.68 7.00 3.13
C ASN A 250 -6.73 5.54 2.73
N TYR A 251 -7.89 5.03 2.33
CA TYR A 251 -8.03 3.59 2.09
C TYR A 251 -8.97 3.28 0.92
N ALA A 252 -8.78 2.11 0.32
CA ALA A 252 -9.60 1.58 -0.76
C ALA A 252 -9.65 0.04 -0.68
N SER A 253 -10.75 -0.53 -1.14
CA SER A 253 -10.96 -1.98 -1.25
C SER A 253 -11.10 -2.35 -2.72
N ALA A 254 -10.26 -3.25 -3.19
CA ALA A 254 -10.42 -3.93 -4.47
C ALA A 254 -11.10 -5.28 -4.22
N GLY A 255 -12.39 -5.25 -3.91
CA GLY A 255 -13.23 -6.45 -3.75
C GLY A 255 -12.92 -7.31 -2.53
N HIS A 256 -12.16 -6.81 -1.54
CA HIS A 256 -11.87 -7.52 -0.30
C HIS A 256 -13.03 -7.42 0.70
N ASN A 257 -13.06 -8.31 1.69
CA ASN A 257 -14.03 -8.25 2.77
C ASN A 257 -13.96 -6.90 3.51
N PRO A 258 -15.04 -6.48 4.22
CA PRO A 258 -15.02 -5.23 4.96
C PRO A 258 -14.04 -5.26 6.14
N MET A 259 -13.26 -4.18 6.31
CA MET A 259 -12.34 -4.03 7.45
C MET A 259 -13.04 -3.41 8.66
N ILE A 260 -12.52 -3.60 9.86
CA ILE A 260 -13.22 -3.18 11.08
C ILE A 260 -12.54 -1.94 11.68
N LEU A 261 -13.32 -0.90 11.96
CA LEU A 261 -12.92 0.24 12.78
C LEU A 261 -13.68 0.19 14.10
N TYR A 262 -12.96 0.13 15.21
CA TYR A 262 -13.50 0.34 16.55
C TYR A 262 -13.16 1.76 17.01
N ARG A 263 -14.19 2.50 17.45
CA ARG A 263 -14.05 3.84 18.02
C ARG A 263 -14.10 3.75 19.53
N ASP A 264 -13.02 4.16 20.19
CA ASP A 264 -12.95 4.05 21.66
C ASP A 264 -13.89 5.02 22.36
N GLU A 265 -13.99 6.25 21.85
CA GLU A 265 -14.82 7.32 22.41
C GLU A 265 -16.31 6.93 22.49
N THR A 266 -16.82 6.28 21.43
CA THR A 266 -18.23 5.91 21.32
C THR A 266 -18.48 4.43 21.58
N LYS A 267 -17.43 3.64 21.85
CA LYS A 267 -17.47 2.18 21.98
C LYS A 267 -18.19 1.48 20.82
N SER A 268 -18.10 2.07 19.63
CA SER A 268 -18.83 1.63 18.44
C SER A 268 -17.91 0.95 17.43
N ILE A 269 -18.50 0.10 16.58
CA ILE A 269 -17.80 -0.58 15.49
C ILE A 269 -18.41 -0.14 14.16
N SER A 270 -17.58 0.12 13.15
CA SER A 270 -17.97 0.34 11.77
C SER A 270 -17.22 -0.61 10.85
N PHE A 271 -17.91 -1.10 9.81
CA PHE A 271 -17.29 -1.89 8.75
C PHE A 271 -16.94 -0.98 7.58
N LEU A 272 -15.66 -0.87 7.27
CA LEU A 272 -15.15 -0.05 6.18
C LEU A 272 -15.20 -0.86 4.88
N ASN A 273 -16.20 -0.56 4.05
CA ASN A 273 -16.39 -1.20 2.75
C ASN A 273 -16.54 -0.17 1.61
N PRO A 274 -15.44 0.46 1.16
CA PRO A 274 -15.47 1.37 0.02
C PRO A 274 -15.76 0.60 -1.28
N SER A 275 -16.28 1.28 -2.29
CA SER A 275 -16.58 0.65 -3.58
C SER A 275 -15.30 0.19 -4.29
N GLY A 276 -15.36 -0.99 -4.89
CA GLY A 276 -14.32 -1.51 -5.77
C GLY A 276 -14.62 -2.93 -6.23
N ILE A 277 -13.71 -3.48 -7.04
CA ILE A 277 -13.77 -4.83 -7.60
C ILE A 277 -12.37 -5.45 -7.52
N ALA A 278 -12.29 -6.77 -7.48
CA ALA A 278 -11.02 -7.47 -7.36
C ALA A 278 -10.04 -7.12 -8.48
N VAL A 279 -8.75 -7.05 -8.12
CA VAL A 279 -7.64 -6.81 -9.03
C VAL A 279 -7.51 -7.98 -10.01
N GLY A 280 -7.21 -7.65 -11.28
CA GLY A 280 -6.99 -8.63 -12.34
C GLY A 280 -8.24 -9.23 -13.00
N ILE A 281 -9.44 -8.85 -12.57
CA ILE A 281 -10.67 -9.14 -13.33
C ILE A 281 -10.70 -8.30 -14.60
N ASP A 282 -10.63 -8.94 -15.77
CA ASP A 282 -10.79 -8.26 -17.06
C ASP A 282 -12.26 -7.85 -17.26
N LEU A 283 -12.50 -6.54 -17.37
CA LEU A 283 -13.82 -5.93 -17.56
C LEU A 283 -14.07 -5.52 -19.02
N GLY A 284 -13.16 -5.86 -19.94
CA GLY A 284 -13.21 -5.49 -21.36
C GLY A 284 -12.83 -4.03 -21.64
N ASP A 285 -13.29 -3.08 -20.82
CA ASP A 285 -12.86 -1.67 -20.83
C ASP A 285 -11.75 -1.45 -19.77
N PRO A 286 -10.52 -1.07 -20.17
CA PRO A 286 -9.42 -0.79 -19.26
C PRO A 286 -9.69 0.31 -18.21
N GLU A 287 -10.62 1.24 -18.48
CA GLU A 287 -10.97 2.32 -17.53
C GLU A 287 -12.09 1.93 -16.57
N GLU A 288 -12.74 0.78 -16.76
CA GLU A 288 -13.90 0.40 -15.94
C GLU A 288 -13.54 0.14 -14.48
N PHE A 289 -12.35 -0.41 -14.22
CA PHE A 289 -11.83 -0.57 -12.86
C PHE A 289 -11.73 0.78 -12.13
N LYS A 290 -11.19 1.79 -12.81
CA LYS A 290 -10.99 3.14 -12.26
C LYS A 290 -12.31 3.82 -11.87
N LYS A 291 -13.38 3.59 -12.64
CA LYS A 291 -14.72 4.14 -12.35
C LYS A 291 -15.34 3.49 -11.12
N ARG A 292 -15.00 2.22 -10.82
CA ARG A 292 -15.61 1.43 -9.75
C ARG A 292 -14.89 1.54 -8.42
N ILE A 293 -13.58 1.82 -8.45
CA ILE A 293 -12.76 1.91 -7.25
C ILE A 293 -12.74 3.33 -6.66
N THR A 294 -12.98 3.43 -5.35
CA THR A 294 -13.02 4.71 -4.64
C THR A 294 -12.10 4.71 -3.43
N SER A 295 -11.41 5.82 -3.20
CA SER A 295 -10.71 6.06 -1.94
C SER A 295 -11.63 6.77 -0.95
N GLU A 296 -11.59 6.33 0.30
CA GLU A 296 -12.22 7.04 1.42
C GLU A 296 -11.14 7.50 2.41
N LYS A 297 -11.52 8.39 3.33
CA LYS A 297 -10.62 8.94 4.34
C LYS A 297 -11.26 8.86 5.72
N LEU A 298 -10.45 8.65 6.73
CA LEU A 298 -10.82 8.83 8.13
C LEU A 298 -9.65 9.37 8.93
N LYS A 299 -9.95 10.02 10.04
CA LYS A 299 -8.96 10.39 11.05
C LYS A 299 -9.06 9.42 12.22
N LEU A 300 -7.94 8.87 12.66
CA LEU A 300 -7.87 8.03 13.87
C LEU A 300 -7.78 8.94 15.10
N LYS A 301 -8.54 8.59 16.14
CA LYS A 301 -8.50 9.22 17.46
C LYS A 301 -7.84 8.27 18.46
N LYS A 302 -7.38 8.81 19.58
CA LYS A 302 -6.77 8.02 20.65
C LYS A 302 -7.70 6.88 21.07
N GLY A 303 -7.15 5.69 21.25
CA GLY A 303 -7.85 4.46 21.61
C GLY A 303 -8.49 3.73 20.41
N ASP A 304 -8.62 4.37 19.26
CA ASP A 304 -9.20 3.72 18.08
C ASP A 304 -8.35 2.55 17.61
N LEU A 305 -9.05 1.53 17.11
CA LEU A 305 -8.45 0.31 16.58
C LEU A 305 -8.96 0.09 15.16
N LEU A 306 -8.04 0.01 14.20
CA LEU A 306 -8.30 -0.41 12.82
C LEU A 306 -7.79 -1.84 12.65
N PHE A 307 -8.68 -2.74 12.27
CA PHE A 307 -8.40 -4.18 12.11
C PHE A 307 -8.59 -4.57 10.65
N LEU A 308 -7.47 -4.93 10.01
CA LEU A 308 -7.44 -5.43 8.64
C LEU A 308 -7.30 -6.96 8.68
N TYR A 309 -8.10 -7.70 7.92
CA TYR A 309 -8.09 -9.17 8.02
C TYR A 309 -8.64 -9.85 6.77
N THR A 310 -8.24 -11.10 6.54
CA THR A 310 -8.82 -11.99 5.54
C THR A 310 -9.95 -12.82 6.12
N ASP A 311 -10.86 -13.29 5.27
CA ASP A 311 -12.03 -14.07 5.65
C ASP A 311 -11.67 -15.43 6.28
N GLY A 312 -10.44 -15.93 6.15
CA GLY A 312 -9.98 -17.12 6.85
C GLY A 312 -10.14 -17.05 8.39
N ILE A 313 -10.19 -15.86 9.00
CA ILE A 313 -10.61 -15.73 10.42
C ILE A 313 -12.07 -16.11 10.59
N THR A 314 -12.95 -15.48 9.82
CA THR A 314 -14.40 -15.68 9.94
C THR A 314 -14.84 -17.04 9.47
N GLU A 315 -14.13 -17.62 8.49
CA GLU A 315 -14.41 -18.94 7.93
C GLU A 315 -13.74 -20.08 8.69
N ALA A 316 -12.90 -19.80 9.70
CA ALA A 316 -12.30 -20.83 10.54
C ALA A 316 -13.39 -21.70 11.16
N MET A 317 -13.31 -23.02 10.98
CA MET A 317 -14.35 -23.96 11.40
C MET A 317 -13.94 -24.82 12.59
N ASN A 318 -14.93 -25.19 13.40
CA ASN A 318 -14.80 -26.28 14.37
C ASN A 318 -15.21 -27.65 13.77
N ASP A 319 -15.18 -28.69 14.61
CA ASP A 319 -15.50 -30.08 14.26
C ASP A 319 -16.94 -30.30 13.76
N ILE A 320 -17.87 -29.44 14.14
CA ILE A 320 -19.26 -29.45 13.65
C ILE A 320 -19.49 -28.55 12.43
N ARG A 321 -18.42 -28.03 11.82
CA ARG A 321 -18.44 -27.09 10.68
C ARG A 321 -19.16 -25.77 10.95
N GLU A 322 -19.24 -25.35 12.22
CA GLU A 322 -19.62 -23.99 12.59
C GLU A 322 -18.42 -23.07 12.33
N GLN A 323 -18.65 -21.98 11.62
CA GLN A 323 -17.66 -20.93 11.37
C GLN A 323 -17.50 -20.02 12.60
N PHE A 324 -16.29 -19.50 12.82
CA PHE A 324 -16.01 -18.52 13.89
C PHE A 324 -16.90 -17.28 13.73
N GLY A 325 -17.02 -16.80 12.49
CA GLY A 325 -17.97 -15.78 12.07
C GLY A 325 -17.65 -14.36 12.55
N GLU A 326 -18.27 -13.39 11.87
CA GLU A 326 -18.09 -11.96 12.15
C GLU A 326 -18.54 -11.56 13.56
N LYS A 327 -19.60 -12.20 14.08
CA LYS A 327 -20.17 -11.87 15.39
C LYS A 327 -19.14 -12.08 16.51
N ARG A 328 -18.47 -13.24 16.54
CA ARG A 328 -17.44 -13.55 17.54
C ARG A 328 -16.25 -12.61 17.39
N LEU A 329 -15.86 -12.28 16.16
CA LEU A 329 -14.78 -11.33 15.90
C LEU A 329 -15.11 -9.92 16.43
N VAL A 330 -16.32 -9.43 16.20
CA VAL A 330 -16.81 -8.13 16.72
C VAL A 330 -16.83 -8.12 18.25
N GLU A 331 -17.37 -9.18 18.87
CA GLU A 331 -17.39 -9.33 20.33
C GLU A 331 -15.98 -9.40 20.92
N PHE A 332 -15.07 -10.11 20.25
CA PHE A 332 -13.66 -10.18 20.61
C PHE A 332 -13.01 -8.78 20.60
N ILE A 333 -13.17 -8.02 19.51
CA ILE A 333 -12.63 -6.67 19.38
C ILE A 333 -13.17 -5.77 20.49
N LYS A 334 -14.49 -5.75 20.71
CA LYS A 334 -15.11 -4.96 21.80
C LYS A 334 -14.52 -5.32 23.17
N LYS A 335 -14.30 -6.61 23.44
CA LYS A 335 -13.80 -7.08 24.73
C LYS A 335 -12.32 -6.76 24.96
N TYR A 336 -11.47 -6.92 23.95
CA TYR A 336 -10.01 -6.88 24.12
C TYR A 336 -9.31 -5.68 23.46
N HIS A 337 -10.05 -4.70 22.92
CA HIS A 337 -9.47 -3.51 22.27
C HIS A 337 -8.38 -2.80 23.09
N HIS A 338 -8.52 -2.79 24.42
CA HIS A 338 -7.63 -2.11 25.37
C HIS A 338 -6.27 -2.79 25.58
N LEU A 339 -6.09 -4.05 25.16
CA LEU A 339 -4.81 -4.74 25.28
C LEU A 339 -3.77 -4.12 24.34
N PRO A 340 -2.46 -4.23 24.63
CA PRO A 340 -1.42 -3.91 23.65
C PRO A 340 -1.61 -4.70 22.34
N ALA A 341 -1.17 -4.17 21.21
CA ALA A 341 -1.34 -4.83 19.89
C ALA A 341 -0.79 -6.26 19.85
N SER A 342 0.34 -6.53 20.51
CA SER A 342 0.94 -7.86 20.63
C SER A 342 0.07 -8.85 21.38
N ASP A 343 -0.48 -8.41 22.50
CA ASP A 343 -1.28 -9.22 23.41
C ASP A 343 -2.65 -9.47 22.79
N PHE A 344 -3.21 -8.45 22.11
CA PHE A 344 -4.42 -8.57 21.30
C PHE A 344 -4.27 -9.65 20.21
N LYS A 345 -3.17 -9.62 19.46
CA LYS A 345 -2.85 -10.63 18.43
C LYS A 345 -2.77 -12.03 19.04
N GLN A 346 -1.99 -12.19 20.11
CA GLN A 346 -1.85 -13.50 20.78
C GLN A 346 -3.21 -14.01 21.26
N LYS A 347 -4.00 -13.13 21.90
CA LYS A 347 -5.30 -13.48 22.43
C LYS A 347 -6.29 -13.91 21.34
N LEU A 348 -6.24 -13.29 20.16
CA LEU A 348 -7.09 -13.67 19.02
C LEU A 348 -6.70 -15.05 18.48
N ASN A 349 -5.40 -15.31 18.35
CA ASN A 349 -4.91 -16.62 17.92
C ASN A 349 -5.32 -17.73 18.90
N ASP A 350 -5.27 -17.45 20.20
CA ASP A 350 -5.71 -18.38 21.23
C ASP A 350 -7.23 -18.64 21.15
N GLU A 351 -8.03 -17.59 20.94
CA GLU A 351 -9.49 -17.71 20.82
C GLU A 351 -9.89 -18.53 19.58
N ILE A 352 -9.24 -18.28 18.43
CA ILE A 352 -9.45 -19.05 17.20
C ILE A 352 -9.06 -20.51 17.44
N THR A 353 -7.90 -20.76 18.05
CA THR A 353 -7.41 -22.14 18.31
C THR A 353 -8.32 -22.88 19.29
N ALA A 354 -8.82 -22.20 20.32
CA ALA A 354 -9.77 -22.75 21.27
C ALA A 354 -11.12 -23.06 20.62
N PHE A 355 -11.58 -22.21 19.69
CA PHE A 355 -12.81 -22.43 18.93
C PHE A 355 -12.69 -23.62 17.97
N THR A 356 -11.62 -23.70 17.19
CA THR A 356 -11.43 -24.77 16.19
C THR A 356 -11.10 -26.12 16.83
N LYS A 357 -10.59 -26.14 18.06
CA LYS A 357 -10.22 -27.37 18.81
C LYS A 357 -9.28 -28.29 18.01
N GLY A 358 -8.39 -27.71 17.21
CA GLY A 358 -7.46 -28.44 16.36
C GLY A 358 -8.05 -28.97 15.05
N TYR A 359 -9.29 -28.61 14.71
CA TYR A 359 -9.84 -28.88 13.38
C TYR A 359 -8.97 -28.20 12.29
N PRO A 360 -8.69 -28.88 11.16
CA PRO A 360 -7.81 -28.33 10.13
C PRO A 360 -8.30 -26.99 9.58
N GLN A 361 -7.37 -26.08 9.38
CA GLN A 361 -7.65 -24.78 8.79
C GLN A 361 -8.08 -24.93 7.32
N SER A 362 -9.18 -24.28 6.96
CA SER A 362 -9.73 -24.30 5.59
C SER A 362 -9.07 -23.28 4.67
N ASP A 363 -8.69 -22.12 5.23
CA ASP A 363 -8.09 -21.02 4.47
C ASP A 363 -7.10 -20.20 5.28
N ASP A 364 -6.21 -19.46 4.61
CA ASP A 364 -5.15 -18.70 5.26
C ASP A 364 -5.73 -17.67 6.24
N ILE A 365 -5.07 -17.49 7.38
CA ILE A 365 -5.48 -16.51 8.38
C ILE A 365 -4.46 -15.39 8.40
N THR A 366 -4.90 -14.20 8.00
CA THR A 366 -4.06 -13.01 7.97
C THR A 366 -4.79 -11.85 8.62
N PHE A 367 -4.10 -11.12 9.49
CA PHE A 367 -4.60 -9.84 9.98
C PHE A 367 -3.50 -8.87 10.39
N VAL A 368 -3.88 -7.60 10.41
CA VAL A 368 -3.09 -6.47 10.91
C VAL A 368 -3.96 -5.66 11.86
N VAL A 369 -3.47 -5.42 13.07
CA VAL A 369 -4.09 -4.53 14.05
C VAL A 369 -3.29 -3.23 14.13
N ILE A 370 -3.97 -2.10 14.04
CA ILE A 370 -3.38 -0.76 14.13
C ILE A 370 -4.15 -0.01 15.22
N LYS A 371 -3.46 0.43 16.26
CA LYS A 371 -4.04 1.19 17.37
C LYS A 371 -3.37 2.54 17.48
N LEU A 372 -4.16 3.59 17.72
CA LEU A 372 -3.62 4.90 18.07
C LEU A 372 -3.58 5.03 19.60
N GLU A 373 -2.41 4.81 20.20
CA GLU A 373 -2.23 4.79 21.65
C GLU A 373 -2.14 6.19 22.25
N MET A 374 -1.40 7.09 21.56
CA MET A 374 -1.15 8.44 22.03
C MET A 374 -1.66 9.48 21.04
N SER A 375 -2.26 10.53 21.58
CA SER A 375 -2.54 11.75 20.81
C SER A 375 -1.26 12.54 20.53
N LEU A 376 -1.29 13.43 19.53
CA LEU A 376 -0.16 14.32 19.24
C LEU A 376 0.20 15.21 20.44
N ALA A 377 -0.81 15.66 21.20
CA ALA A 377 -0.58 16.48 22.40
C ALA A 377 0.15 15.69 23.51
N GLU A 378 -0.16 14.41 23.67
CA GLU A 378 0.52 13.54 24.65
C GLU A 378 1.94 13.18 24.24
N ILE A 379 2.19 12.98 22.94
CA ILE A 379 3.54 12.78 22.41
C ILE A 379 4.40 14.01 22.70
N GLU A 380 3.87 15.18 22.35
CA GLU A 380 4.54 16.46 22.56
C GLU A 380 4.80 16.71 24.05
N TYR A 381 3.80 16.45 24.89
CA TYR A 381 3.95 16.50 26.35
C TYR A 381 5.04 15.54 26.86
N SER A 382 5.08 14.31 26.34
CA SER A 382 6.07 13.29 26.74
C SER A 382 7.49 13.68 26.34
N LYS A 383 7.68 14.30 25.16
CA LYS A 383 8.98 14.86 24.73
C LYS A 383 9.45 15.96 25.66
N ARG A 384 8.55 16.86 26.04
CA ARG A 384 8.84 17.97 26.97
C ARG A 384 9.17 17.46 28.36
N LEU A 385 8.45 16.45 28.84
CA LEU A 385 8.74 15.81 30.11
C LEU A 385 10.10 15.11 30.10
N LEU A 386 10.41 14.37 29.02
CA LEU A 386 11.70 13.71 28.83
C LEU A 386 12.87 14.72 28.82
N LEU A 387 12.69 15.88 28.18
CA LEU A 387 13.68 16.96 28.17
C LEU A 387 14.08 17.35 29.60
N PHE A 388 13.09 17.66 30.45
CA PHE A 388 13.36 18.08 31.82
C PHE A 388 13.82 16.93 32.70
N GLN A 389 13.33 15.70 32.48
CA GLN A 389 13.83 14.53 33.18
C GLN A 389 15.33 14.31 32.92
N MET A 390 15.78 14.41 31.67
CA MET A 390 17.20 14.30 31.33
C MET A 390 18.04 15.40 32.00
N LEU A 391 17.54 16.64 32.03
CA LEU A 391 18.20 17.75 32.71
C LEU A 391 18.27 17.55 34.23
N ASP A 392 17.18 17.09 34.85
CA ASP A 392 17.10 16.79 36.28
C ASP A 392 18.03 15.61 36.66
N GLU A 393 18.24 14.66 35.74
CA GLU A 393 19.23 13.57 35.85
C GLU A 393 20.69 14.03 35.57
N GLY A 394 20.91 15.32 35.29
CA GLY A 394 22.23 15.92 35.11
C GLY A 394 22.82 15.77 33.71
N LYS A 395 22.02 15.43 32.68
CA LYS A 395 22.47 15.45 31.28
C LYS A 395 22.67 16.89 30.79
N SER A 396 23.51 17.04 29.76
CA SER A 396 23.72 18.33 29.12
C SER A 396 22.43 18.79 28.41
N LEU A 397 22.24 20.11 28.32
CA LEU A 397 21.11 20.68 27.57
C LEU A 397 21.20 20.34 26.08
N GLU A 398 22.41 20.31 25.53
CA GLU A 398 22.63 19.97 24.12
C GLU A 398 22.16 18.54 23.80
N ASP A 399 22.55 17.56 24.64
CA ASP A 399 22.11 16.16 24.50
C ASP A 399 20.59 16.04 24.61
N ALA A 400 19.99 16.76 25.55
CA ALA A 400 18.56 16.69 25.81
C ALA A 400 17.74 17.32 24.66
N LEU A 401 18.19 18.44 24.10
CA LEU A 401 17.57 19.07 22.93
C LEU A 401 17.72 18.20 21.67
N GLU A 402 18.91 17.63 21.43
CA GLU A 402 19.14 16.72 20.29
C GLU A 402 18.24 15.49 20.39
N LYS A 403 18.14 14.89 21.58
CA LYS A 403 17.36 13.67 21.80
C LYS A 403 15.86 13.87 21.63
N THR A 404 15.33 15.00 22.08
CA THR A 404 13.89 15.31 22.05
C THR A 404 13.47 16.00 20.77
N GLY A 405 14.40 16.62 20.05
CA GLY A 405 14.14 17.43 18.86
C GLY A 405 13.51 18.79 19.16
N ILE A 406 13.54 19.23 20.42
CA ILE A 406 13.00 20.53 20.88
C ILE A 406 14.02 21.63 20.55
N SER A 407 13.56 22.78 20.05
CA SER A 407 14.45 23.91 19.76
C SER A 407 14.88 24.63 21.04
N TYR A 408 16.00 25.34 20.99
CA TYR A 408 16.48 26.11 22.13
C TYR A 408 15.47 27.21 22.54
N GLU A 409 14.83 27.85 21.57
CA GLU A 409 13.78 28.86 21.82
C GLU A 409 12.56 28.24 22.52
N GLU A 410 12.10 27.07 22.07
CA GLU A 410 10.99 26.37 22.71
C GLU A 410 11.35 25.94 24.14
N TYR A 411 12.58 25.50 24.38
CA TYR A 411 13.06 25.19 25.72
C TYR A 411 12.98 26.38 26.68
N ILE A 412 13.36 27.59 26.24
CA ILE A 412 13.28 28.79 27.09
C ILE A 412 11.83 29.01 27.54
N GLU A 413 10.87 28.95 26.60
CA GLU A 413 9.46 29.11 26.94
C GLU A 413 8.94 28.01 27.87
N LEU A 414 9.34 26.77 27.62
CA LEU A 414 8.93 25.62 28.44
C LEU A 414 9.50 25.69 29.85
N LYS A 415 10.74 26.18 30.00
CA LYS A 415 11.38 26.39 31.30
C LYS A 415 10.59 27.38 32.14
N GLU A 416 10.24 28.54 31.57
CA GLU A 416 9.41 29.54 32.26
C GLU A 416 8.03 28.98 32.65
N LYS A 417 7.40 28.21 31.76
CA LYS A 417 6.10 27.56 32.03
C LYS A 417 6.21 26.51 33.14
N ARG A 418 7.26 25.68 33.14
CA ARG A 418 7.51 24.67 34.18
C ARG A 418 7.80 25.30 35.53
N GLU A 419 8.60 26.36 35.57
CA GLU A 419 8.89 27.11 36.81
C GLU A 419 7.61 27.69 37.43
N LYS A 420 6.66 28.13 36.59
CA LYS A 420 5.41 28.75 37.06
C LYS A 420 4.30 27.76 37.43
N TYR A 421 4.18 26.66 36.69
CA TYR A 421 3.03 25.74 36.80
C TYR A 421 3.42 24.27 37.06
N GLY A 422 4.71 23.99 37.31
CA GLY A 422 5.23 22.63 37.38
C GLY A 422 5.11 21.89 36.05
N ASP A 423 5.16 20.56 36.09
CA ASP A 423 5.08 19.72 34.89
C ASP A 423 3.73 19.85 34.16
N GLU A 424 2.67 20.32 34.83
CA GLU A 424 1.38 20.67 34.19
C GLU A 424 1.53 21.81 33.17
N GLY A 425 2.49 22.72 33.39
CA GLY A 425 2.80 23.81 32.47
C GLY A 425 3.37 23.37 31.11
N LEU A 426 3.80 22.11 31.00
CA LEU A 426 4.36 21.53 29.77
C LEU A 426 3.27 21.01 28.83
N LYS A 427 2.02 20.85 29.30
CA LYS A 427 0.91 20.35 28.48
C LYS A 427 0.63 21.28 27.31
N VAL A 428 0.37 20.69 26.14
CA VAL A 428 -0.05 21.44 24.96
C VAL A 428 -1.52 21.80 25.12
N ALA A 429 -1.87 23.10 25.07
CA ALA A 429 -3.25 23.50 24.89
C ALA A 429 -3.75 22.94 23.56
N SER A 430 -4.78 22.11 23.58
CA SER A 430 -5.40 21.49 22.39
C SER A 430 -6.05 22.57 21.52
N LYS A 431 -5.24 23.32 20.77
CA LYS A 431 -5.65 24.36 19.81
C LYS A 431 -5.56 23.89 18.36
N VAL A 432 -5.45 22.58 18.13
CA VAL A 432 -5.66 22.07 16.78
C VAL A 432 -7.17 22.04 16.60
N GLU A 433 -7.71 22.97 15.81
CA GLU A 433 -9.01 22.80 15.17
C GLU A 433 -8.96 21.44 14.46
N GLU A 434 -9.50 20.41 15.11
CA GLU A 434 -9.58 19.11 14.49
C GLU A 434 -10.59 19.24 13.37
N GLU A 435 -10.12 19.26 12.12
CA GLU A 435 -10.99 18.94 10.98
C GLU A 435 -11.62 17.58 11.28
N GLU A 436 -12.88 17.61 11.72
CA GLU A 436 -13.64 16.42 12.04
C GLU A 436 -14.01 15.75 10.72
N ILE A 437 -13.22 14.76 10.32
CA ILE A 437 -13.52 13.97 9.13
C ILE A 437 -14.60 12.97 9.51
N GLN A 438 -15.81 13.37 9.19
CA GLN A 438 -16.98 12.58 9.47
C GLN A 438 -16.93 11.26 8.71
N LEU A 439 -17.11 10.16 9.45
CA LEU A 439 -17.18 8.84 8.86
C LEU A 439 -18.31 8.76 7.84
N THR A 440 -18.00 8.07 6.76
CA THR A 440 -18.87 7.83 5.61
C THR A 440 -19.69 6.54 5.76
N HIS A 441 -19.42 5.77 6.82
CA HIS A 441 -20.02 4.46 7.13
C HIS A 441 -20.87 4.56 8.39
N ALA A 442 -21.96 3.80 8.42
CA ALA A 442 -22.73 3.59 9.63
C ALA A 442 -22.01 2.66 10.62
N THR A 443 -22.36 2.73 11.90
CA THR A 443 -21.93 1.73 12.88
C THR A 443 -22.66 0.41 12.64
N HIS A 444 -22.11 -0.69 13.15
CA HIS A 444 -22.71 -2.02 13.05
C HIS A 444 -24.13 -2.04 13.64
N GLU A 445 -24.35 -1.35 14.76
CA GLU A 445 -25.66 -1.22 15.40
C GLU A 445 -26.62 -0.39 14.54
N GLN A 446 -26.15 0.70 13.94
CA GLN A 446 -26.94 1.49 12.98
C GLN A 446 -27.33 0.67 11.76
N ILE A 447 -26.42 -0.15 11.21
CA ILE A 447 -26.72 -1.05 10.09
C ILE A 447 -27.80 -2.06 10.49
N LYS A 448 -27.71 -2.68 11.69
CA LYS A 448 -28.75 -3.57 12.20
C LYS A 448 -30.11 -2.88 12.27
N SER A 449 -30.16 -1.66 12.82
CA SER A 449 -31.40 -0.88 12.86
C SER A 449 -31.90 -0.52 11.45
N ILE A 450 -31.02 -0.16 10.51
CA ILE A 450 -31.40 0.10 9.10
C ILE A 450 -32.04 -1.14 8.48
N VAL A 451 -31.40 -2.31 8.63
CA VAL A 451 -31.91 -3.58 8.08
C VAL A 451 -33.26 -3.92 8.70
N LYS A 452 -33.41 -3.79 10.02
CA LYS A 452 -34.68 -4.00 10.73
C LYS A 452 -35.79 -3.12 10.16
N ILE A 453 -35.55 -1.80 10.05
CA ILE A 453 -36.52 -0.85 9.50
C ILE A 453 -36.87 -1.20 8.04
N VAL A 454 -35.90 -1.58 7.22
CA VAL A 454 -36.16 -1.96 5.82
C VAL A 454 -37.02 -3.22 5.71
N ARG A 455 -36.92 -4.16 6.66
CA ARG A 455 -37.77 -5.36 6.68
C ARG A 455 -39.19 -5.05 7.14
N GLU A 456 -39.33 -4.23 8.17
CA GLU A 456 -40.64 -3.85 8.73
C GLU A 456 -41.39 -2.85 7.82
N HIS A 457 -40.65 -1.95 7.16
CA HIS A 457 -41.17 -0.86 6.34
C HIS A 457 -40.40 -0.70 5.01
N PRO A 458 -40.46 -1.69 4.10
CA PRO A 458 -39.71 -1.66 2.84
C PRO A 458 -40.08 -0.50 1.90
N GLU A 459 -41.29 0.06 2.06
CA GLU A 459 -41.79 1.20 1.31
C GLU A 459 -41.12 2.53 1.69
N TYR A 460 -40.43 2.60 2.83
CA TYR A 460 -39.80 3.84 3.28
C TYR A 460 -38.54 4.16 2.49
N GLY A 461 -38.39 5.45 2.16
CA GLY A 461 -37.18 6.01 1.58
C GLY A 461 -36.22 6.54 2.65
N VAL A 462 -35.05 7.00 2.21
CA VAL A 462 -33.93 7.41 3.07
C VAL A 462 -34.36 8.37 4.20
N SER A 463 -35.14 9.40 3.88
CA SER A 463 -35.59 10.40 4.87
C SER A 463 -36.47 9.80 5.98
N ARG A 464 -37.40 8.90 5.65
CA ARG A 464 -38.26 8.24 6.65
C ARG A 464 -37.47 7.24 7.50
N ILE A 465 -36.59 6.47 6.87
CA ILE A 465 -35.69 5.54 7.57
C ILE A 465 -34.82 6.33 8.57
N THR A 466 -34.25 7.45 8.15
CA THR A 466 -33.44 8.31 9.02
C THR A 466 -34.25 8.86 10.21
N LYS A 467 -35.52 9.23 9.99
CA LYS A 467 -36.41 9.68 11.08
C LYS A 467 -36.69 8.57 12.10
N LEU A 468 -36.92 7.35 11.64
CA LEU A 468 -37.12 6.19 12.53
C LEU A 468 -35.85 5.81 13.27
N LEU A 469 -34.68 5.86 12.63
CA LEU A 469 -33.40 5.58 13.32
C LEU A 469 -33.17 6.49 14.53
N ARG A 470 -33.67 7.73 14.46
CA ARG A 470 -33.58 8.72 15.55
C ARG A 470 -34.64 8.54 16.64
N SER A 471 -35.65 7.68 16.43
CA SER A 471 -36.63 7.38 17.49
C SER A 471 -36.04 6.38 18.48
N GLU A 472 -36.54 6.42 19.72
CA GLU A 472 -36.12 5.48 20.78
C GLU A 472 -36.40 4.02 20.42
N GLU A 473 -37.45 3.78 19.61
CA GLU A 473 -37.84 2.44 19.13
C GLU A 473 -36.72 1.71 18.37
N PHE A 474 -35.88 2.46 17.64
CA PHE A 474 -34.77 1.90 16.85
C PHE A 474 -33.39 2.28 17.39
N GLY A 475 -33.32 2.77 18.63
CA GLY A 475 -32.08 3.00 19.36
C GLY A 475 -31.59 4.46 19.41
N GLY A 476 -32.37 5.43 18.90
CA GLY A 476 -32.04 6.86 19.04
C GLY A 476 -30.74 7.27 18.36
N HIS A 477 -30.43 6.68 17.21
CA HIS A 477 -29.16 6.88 16.51
C HIS A 477 -29.03 8.28 15.92
N ASP A 478 -27.97 9.01 16.30
CA ASP A 478 -27.57 10.21 15.59
C ASP A 478 -26.87 9.84 14.27
N ILE A 479 -27.64 9.82 13.20
CA ILE A 479 -27.17 9.47 11.86
C ILE A 479 -27.67 10.48 10.82
N LYS A 480 -26.80 10.79 9.84
CA LYS A 480 -27.10 11.67 8.71
C LYS A 480 -27.78 10.89 7.58
N GLU A 481 -28.73 11.52 6.91
CA GLU A 481 -29.42 10.95 5.75
C GLU A 481 -28.45 10.52 4.63
N SER A 482 -27.34 11.24 4.45
CA SER A 482 -26.29 10.89 3.48
C SER A 482 -25.55 9.59 3.80
N VAL A 483 -25.44 9.22 5.08
CA VAL A 483 -24.86 7.93 5.51
C VAL A 483 -25.88 6.82 5.22
N VAL A 484 -27.14 7.00 5.64
CA VAL A 484 -28.23 6.03 5.37
C VAL A 484 -28.36 5.75 3.87
N ARG A 485 -28.32 6.80 3.02
CA ARG A 485 -28.36 6.64 1.55
C ARG A 485 -27.21 5.77 1.04
N ARG A 486 -25.98 6.00 1.52
CA ARG A 486 -24.80 5.24 1.10
C ARG A 486 -24.88 3.78 1.52
N GLU A 487 -25.32 3.52 2.75
CA GLU A 487 -25.49 2.14 3.23
C GLU A 487 -26.56 1.39 2.44
N LEU A 488 -27.68 2.04 2.11
CA LEU A 488 -28.69 1.44 1.23
C LEU A 488 -28.12 1.13 -0.16
N ILE A 489 -27.31 2.01 -0.75
CA ILE A 489 -26.64 1.73 -2.04
C ILE A 489 -25.69 0.52 -1.91
N ARG A 490 -24.86 0.47 -0.87
CA ARG A 490 -23.90 -0.63 -0.62
C ARG A 490 -24.60 -1.98 -0.45
N MET A 491 -25.71 -2.01 0.29
CA MET A 491 -26.53 -3.20 0.48
C MET A 491 -27.39 -3.56 -0.75
N LYS A 492 -27.36 -2.75 -1.82
CA LYS A 492 -28.25 -2.88 -2.99
C LYS A 492 -29.74 -2.78 -2.61
N LEU A 493 -30.06 -1.84 -1.73
CA LEU A 493 -31.38 -1.53 -1.18
C LEU A 493 -31.80 -0.07 -1.47
N ASP A 494 -31.22 0.54 -2.49
CA ASP A 494 -31.42 1.93 -2.90
C ASP A 494 -32.83 2.19 -3.48
N THR A 495 -33.41 1.22 -4.17
CA THR A 495 -34.77 1.33 -4.72
C THR A 495 -35.79 0.63 -3.84
N ARG A 496 -37.05 1.10 -3.93
CA ARG A 496 -38.18 0.49 -3.20
C ARG A 496 -38.36 -0.99 -3.56
N GLU A 497 -38.30 -1.32 -4.84
CA GLU A 497 -38.44 -2.69 -5.34
C GLU A 497 -37.39 -3.64 -4.73
N LYS A 498 -36.13 -3.19 -4.65
CA LYS A 498 -35.05 -3.98 -4.02
C LYS A 498 -35.30 -4.19 -2.53
N ARG A 499 -35.82 -3.18 -1.82
CA ARG A 499 -36.19 -3.28 -0.40
C ARG A 499 -37.37 -4.22 -0.18
N GLU A 500 -38.41 -4.13 -1.00
CA GLU A 500 -39.56 -5.04 -0.93
C GLU A 500 -39.16 -6.49 -1.25
N ALA A 501 -38.28 -6.70 -2.23
CA ALA A 501 -37.72 -8.02 -2.54
C ALA A 501 -36.86 -8.56 -1.39
N PHE A 502 -36.06 -7.70 -0.75
CA PHE A 502 -35.25 -8.06 0.42
C PHE A 502 -36.12 -8.44 1.62
N ALA A 503 -37.17 -7.67 1.92
CA ALA A 503 -38.08 -7.96 3.02
C ALA A 503 -38.80 -9.32 2.87
N LYS A 504 -39.09 -9.72 1.63
CA LYS A 504 -39.75 -11.00 1.29
C LYS A 504 -38.82 -12.22 1.25
N ARG A 505 -37.50 -12.03 1.29
CA ARG A 505 -36.56 -13.17 1.33
C ARG A 505 -36.64 -13.85 2.70
N GLU A 506 -36.95 -15.15 2.70
CA GLU A 506 -36.62 -16.01 3.84
C GLU A 506 -35.10 -16.09 3.94
N LEU A 507 -34.56 -15.64 5.07
CA LEU A 507 -33.14 -15.80 5.36
C LEU A 507 -32.90 -17.27 5.72
N PRO A 508 -31.86 -17.92 5.16
CA PRO A 508 -31.47 -19.26 5.60
C PRO A 508 -31.21 -19.27 7.11
N SER A 509 -31.35 -20.43 7.77
CA SER A 509 -31.32 -20.56 9.24
C SER A 509 -30.09 -19.92 9.92
N TRP A 510 -28.95 -19.81 9.24
CA TRP A 510 -27.76 -19.11 9.75
C TRP A 510 -27.87 -17.57 9.74
N ALA A 511 -28.71 -16.99 8.88
CA ALA A 511 -29.01 -15.57 8.81
C ALA A 511 -30.23 -15.16 9.67
N SER A 512 -30.91 -16.12 10.29
CA SER A 512 -31.93 -15.86 11.33
C SER A 512 -31.34 -15.46 12.70
N TYR A 513 -30.01 -15.45 12.82
CA TYR A 513 -29.25 -15.03 14.00
C TYR A 513 -28.57 -13.64 13.87
N GLN A 514 -29.03 -12.78 12.95
CA GLN A 514 -28.51 -11.41 12.74
C GLN A 514 -29.15 -10.36 13.64
#